data_AF-A0A147GS70-F1
#
_entry.id   AF-A0A147GS70-F1
#
_cell.length_a   1.000
_cell.length_b   1.000
_cell.length_c   1.000
_cell.angle_alpha   90.00
_cell.angle_beta   90.00
_cell.angle_gamma   90.00
#
_symmetry.space_group_name_H-M   'P 1'
#
loop_
_entity.id
_entity.type
_entity.pdbx_description
1 polymer ?
#
loop_
_entity_poly.entity_id
_entity_poly.type
_entity_poly.pdbx_seq_one_letter_code
_entity_poly.pdbx_strand_id
1 'polypeptide(L)'
;MDDTPDPQFAAWMKAERASYEAVHQLHQRTHGGRLLARAEAFAEITALRREADRRLAELCRSRPAGARTPDIRDAAPAPRPFRMPAGAAMRYEH
;
A
#
# COMPACT_ATOMS: atom_id res chain seq x y z
N MET A 1 -11.54 -3.41 -33.28
CA MET A 1 -11.25 -3.23 -31.85
C MET A 1 -9.80 -3.57 -31.67
N ASP A 2 -8.94 -2.58 -31.52
CA ASP A 2 -7.57 -2.80 -31.07
C ASP A 2 -7.60 -2.92 -29.55
N ASP A 3 -7.87 -4.13 -29.05
CA ASP A 3 -7.65 -4.52 -27.65
C ASP A 3 -6.15 -4.71 -27.37
N THR A 4 -5.31 -3.82 -27.89
CA THR A 4 -3.88 -3.85 -27.54
C THR A 4 -3.76 -3.25 -26.14
N PRO A 5 -3.47 -4.06 -25.10
CA PRO A 5 -3.32 -3.54 -23.76
C PRO A 5 -2.20 -2.50 -23.76
N ASP A 6 -2.47 -1.33 -23.19
CA ASP A 6 -1.49 -0.25 -23.06
C ASP A 6 -0.20 -0.83 -22.44
N PRO A 7 0.92 -0.84 -23.18
CA PRO A 7 2.16 -1.45 -22.70
C PRO A 7 2.69 -0.74 -21.44
N GLN A 8 2.40 0.54 -21.25
CA GLN A 8 2.79 1.27 -20.04
C GLN A 8 1.97 0.80 -18.84
N PHE A 9 0.66 0.65 -19.01
CA PHE A 9 -0.22 0.09 -17.99
C PHE A 9 0.18 -1.34 -17.62
N ALA A 10 0.45 -2.19 -18.61
CA ALA A 10 0.91 -3.58 -18.39
C ALA A 10 2.24 -3.63 -17.63
N ALA A 11 3.19 -2.74 -17.96
CA ALA A 11 4.47 -2.64 -17.27
C ALA A 11 4.30 -2.17 -15.82
N TRP A 12 3.42 -1.20 -15.56
CA TRP A 12 3.07 -0.78 -14.20
C TRP A 12 2.44 -1.92 -13.41
N MET A 13 1.43 -2.59 -13.96
CA MET A 13 0.75 -3.73 -13.32
C MET A 13 1.72 -4.86 -12.96
N LYS A 14 2.69 -5.15 -13.83
CA LYS A 14 3.75 -6.14 -13.56
C LYS A 14 4.60 -5.73 -12.36
N ALA A 15 5.01 -4.46 -12.29
CA ALA A 15 5.81 -3.93 -11.19
C ALA A 15 5.02 -3.92 -9.86
N GLU A 16 3.76 -3.51 -9.91
CA GLU A 16 2.86 -3.50 -8.75
C GLU A 16 2.69 -4.92 -8.20
N ARG A 17 2.41 -5.89 -9.07
CA ARG A 17 2.27 -7.30 -8.69
C ARG A 17 3.55 -7.86 -8.09
N ALA A 18 4.71 -7.57 -8.67
CA ALA A 18 5.99 -8.00 -8.11
C ALA A 18 6.23 -7.43 -6.70
N SER A 19 5.90 -6.15 -6.47
CA SER A 19 6.01 -5.54 -5.14
C SER A 19 5.08 -6.21 -4.13
N TYR A 20 3.84 -6.51 -4.53
CA TYR A 20 2.86 -7.16 -3.68
C TYR A 20 3.26 -8.60 -3.35
N GLU A 21 3.71 -9.36 -4.34
CA GLU A 21 4.18 -10.73 -4.16
C GLU A 21 5.39 -10.79 -3.22
N ALA A 22 6.33 -9.85 -3.33
CA ALA A 22 7.47 -9.76 -2.42
C ALA A 22 7.05 -9.49 -0.96
N VAL A 23 6.10 -8.57 -0.74
CA VAL A 23 5.52 -8.31 0.60
C VAL A 23 4.80 -9.55 1.12
N HIS A 24 4.01 -10.21 0.26
CA HIS A 24 3.29 -11.41 0.64
C HIS A 24 4.25 -12.54 1.04
N GLN A 25 5.29 -12.78 0.25
CA GLN A 25 6.33 -13.76 0.56
C GLN A 25 7.07 -13.43 1.85
N LEU A 26 7.38 -12.15 2.09
CA LEU A 26 8.00 -11.73 3.35
C LEU A 26 7.07 -12.00 4.54
N HIS A 27 5.79 -11.68 4.41
CA HIS A 27 4.79 -11.98 5.44
C HIS A 27 4.71 -13.48 5.74
N GLN A 28 4.66 -14.32 4.70
CA GLN A 28 4.66 -15.78 4.85
C GLN A 28 5.93 -16.28 5.54
N ARG A 29 7.10 -15.85 5.08
CA ARG A 29 8.42 -16.26 5.63
C ARG A 29 8.59 -15.83 7.09
N THR A 30 8.05 -14.68 7.46
CA THR A 30 8.12 -14.18 8.83
C THR A 30 7.01 -14.70 9.73
N HIS A 31 6.09 -15.52 9.21
CA HIS A 31 4.86 -15.92 9.88
C HIS A 31 4.08 -14.72 10.45
N GLY A 32 3.96 -13.66 9.65
CA GLY A 32 3.34 -12.41 10.07
C GLY A 32 4.13 -11.61 11.09
N GLY A 33 5.47 -11.66 11.02
CA GLY A 33 6.37 -10.91 11.90
C GLY A 33 6.78 -11.65 13.18
N ARG A 34 6.47 -12.94 13.31
CA ARG A 34 6.97 -13.80 14.39
C ARG A 34 8.46 -14.13 14.24
N LEU A 35 8.97 -14.14 13.01
CA LEU A 35 10.39 -14.30 12.71
C LEU A 35 10.98 -12.99 12.19
N LEU A 36 12.25 -12.76 12.52
CA LEU A 36 12.99 -11.59 12.05
C LEU A 36 13.21 -11.66 10.53
N ALA A 37 12.79 -10.59 9.87
CA ALA A 37 13.07 -10.37 8.46
C ALA A 37 14.52 -9.88 8.27
N ARG A 38 15.13 -10.31 7.16
CA ARG A 38 16.43 -9.82 6.72
C ARG A 38 16.31 -8.41 6.14
N ALA A 39 17.30 -7.56 6.39
CA ALA A 39 17.31 -6.18 5.89
C ALA A 39 17.27 -6.11 4.36
N GLU A 40 17.89 -7.07 3.68
CA GLU A 40 17.91 -7.20 2.23
C GLU A 40 16.50 -7.38 1.66
N ALA A 41 15.62 -8.09 2.37
CA ALA A 41 14.24 -8.28 1.91
C ALA A 41 13.44 -6.96 1.92
N PHE A 42 13.68 -6.10 2.90
CA PHE A 42 13.07 -4.77 2.93
C PHE A 42 13.65 -3.85 1.85
N ALA A 43 14.96 -3.94 1.58
CA ALA A 43 15.60 -3.18 0.51
C ALA A 43 15.04 -3.59 -0.87
N GLU A 44 14.86 -4.88 -1.10
CA GLU A 44 14.26 -5.41 -2.33
C GLU A 44 12.81 -4.93 -2.51
N ILE A 45 11.96 -5.05 -1.48
CA ILE A 45 10.59 -4.54 -1.52
C ILE A 45 10.56 -3.04 -1.78
N THR A 46 11.47 -2.27 -1.16
CA THR A 46 11.55 -0.82 -1.36
C THR A 46 11.92 -0.48 -2.80
N ALA A 47 12.88 -1.21 -3.40
CA ALA A 47 13.26 -1.03 -4.79
C ALA A 47 12.09 -1.34 -5.74
N LEU A 48 11.38 -2.46 -5.51
CA LEU A 48 10.19 -2.83 -6.28
C LEU A 48 9.07 -1.80 -6.16
N ARG A 49 8.86 -1.24 -4.97
CA ARG A 49 7.83 -0.21 -4.75
C ARG A 49 8.17 1.09 -5.46
N ARG A 50 9.40 1.58 -5.34
CA ARG A 50 9.89 2.77 -6.06
C ARG A 50 9.73 2.61 -7.56
N GLU A 51 9.98 1.40 -8.05
CA GLU A 51 9.85 1.08 -9.45
C GLU A 51 8.39 1.07 -9.95
N ALA A 52 7.46 0.55 -9.14
CA ALA A 52 6.03 0.64 -9.41
C ALA A 52 5.55 2.11 -9.41
N ASP A 53 5.97 2.89 -8.41
CA ASP A 53 5.61 4.32 -8.30
C ASP A 53 6.16 5.14 -9.48
N ARG A 54 7.39 4.85 -9.93
CA ARG A 54 7.98 5.47 -11.13
C ARG A 54 7.14 5.20 -12.37
N ARG A 55 6.76 3.94 -12.61
CA ARG A 55 5.93 3.56 -13.75
C ARG A 55 4.51 4.16 -13.68
N LEU A 56 3.94 4.25 -12.47
CA LEU A 56 2.67 4.92 -12.26
C LEU A 56 2.78 6.41 -12.62
N ALA A 57 3.84 7.09 -12.18
CA ALA A 57 4.06 8.49 -12.51
C ALA A 57 4.25 8.71 -14.03
N GLU A 58 4.92 7.80 -14.72
CA GLU A 58 5.03 7.81 -16.18
C GLU A 58 3.66 7.66 -16.86
N LEU A 59 2.85 6.70 -16.42
CA LEU A 59 1.48 6.49 -16.89
C LEU A 59 0.57 7.70 -16.62
N CYS A 60 0.70 8.34 -15.46
CA CYS A 60 -0.07 9.54 -15.14
C CYS A 60 0.35 10.74 -16.01
N ARG A 61 1.63 10.85 -16.37
CA ARG A 61 2.13 11.93 -17.25
C ARG A 61 1.73 11.74 -18.71
N SER A 62 1.56 10.50 -19.18
CA SER A 62 1.10 10.22 -20.54
C SER A 62 -0.41 10.45 -20.72
N ARG A 63 -1.17 10.59 -19.63
CA ARG A 63 -2.60 10.93 -19.67
C ARG A 63 -2.81 12.45 -19.86
N PRO A 64 -3.66 12.90 -20.79
CA PRO A 64 -3.93 14.33 -20.98
C PRO A 64 -4.46 14.98 -19.69
N ALA A 65 -4.00 16.20 -19.41
CA ALA A 65 -4.11 16.94 -18.15
C ALA A 65 -5.53 17.21 -17.60
N GLY A 66 -6.59 16.70 -18.23
CA GLY A 66 -7.98 16.84 -17.80
C GLY A 66 -8.46 15.80 -16.79
N ALA A 67 -7.71 14.74 -16.53
CA ALA A 67 -8.09 13.71 -15.56
C ALA A 67 -7.50 14.02 -14.18
N ARG A 68 -8.15 14.92 -13.42
CA ARG A 68 -7.84 15.13 -12.00
C ARG A 68 -7.97 13.81 -11.24
N THR A 69 -6.86 13.31 -10.71
CA THR A 69 -6.83 12.28 -9.69
C THR A 69 -7.20 12.94 -8.35
N PRO A 70 -8.13 12.37 -7.56
CA PRO A 70 -8.37 12.89 -6.21
C PRO A 70 -7.10 12.71 -5.37
N ASP A 71 -6.64 13.79 -4.76
CA ASP A 71 -5.50 13.78 -3.85
C ASP A 71 -5.86 12.95 -2.61
N ILE A 72 -5.10 11.90 -2.34
CA ILE A 72 -5.27 11.04 -1.16
C ILE A 72 -5.10 11.84 0.14
N ARG A 73 -4.48 13.02 0.09
CA ARG A 73 -4.33 13.92 1.23
C ARG A 73 -5.63 14.57 1.69
N ASP A 74 -6.70 14.54 0.88
CA ASP A 74 -8.04 15.01 1.29
C ASP A 74 -8.86 13.94 2.02
N ALA A 75 -8.35 12.71 2.15
CA ALA A 75 -8.97 11.70 2.99
C ALA A 75 -8.70 12.03 4.47
N ALA A 76 -9.51 12.93 5.04
CA ALA A 76 -9.56 13.14 6.48
C ALA A 76 -9.67 11.77 7.17
N PRO A 77 -8.81 11.44 8.15
CA PRO A 77 -8.88 10.16 8.83
C PRO A 77 -10.26 10.06 9.48
N ALA A 78 -11.04 9.05 9.08
CA ALA A 78 -12.33 8.77 9.69
C ALA A 78 -12.13 8.67 11.22
N PRO A 79 -12.90 9.42 12.03
CA PRO A 79 -12.76 9.37 13.48
C PRO A 79 -13.07 7.94 13.93
N ARG A 80 -12.05 7.23 14.41
CA ARG A 80 -12.23 5.90 15.00
C ARG A 80 -13.04 6.08 16.29
N PRO A 81 -14.22 5.45 16.44
CA PRO A 81 -14.91 5.48 17.72
C PRO A 81 -14.03 4.75 18.74
N PHE A 82 -13.49 5.51 19.70
CA PHE A 82 -12.77 4.96 20.83
C PHE A 82 -13.77 4.14 21.66
N ARG A 83 -13.77 2.82 21.48
CA ARG A 83 -14.59 1.92 22.29
C ARG A 83 -13.92 1.79 23.66
N MET A 84 -14.40 2.57 24.62
CA MET A 84 -14.08 2.35 26.04
C MET A 84 -14.46 0.92 26.42
N PRO A 85 -13.58 0.15 27.07
CA PRO A 85 -14.00 -1.11 27.68
C PRO A 85 -14.97 -0.81 28.82
N ALA A 86 -16.20 -1.33 28.72
CA ALA A 86 -17.16 -1.33 29.80
C ALA A 86 -16.60 -2.23 30.93
N GLY A 87 -15.95 -1.62 31.92
CA GLY A 87 -15.36 -2.37 33.03
C GLY A 87 -14.41 -1.63 33.97
N ALA A 88 -14.24 -0.32 33.85
CA ALA A 88 -13.50 0.45 34.86
C ALA A 88 -14.43 0.85 36.02
N ALA A 89 -14.68 -0.12 36.91
CA ALA A 89 -15.29 0.12 38.21
C ALA A 89 -14.37 1.04 39.03
N MET A 90 -14.84 2.25 39.36
CA MET A 90 -14.30 3.04 40.46
C MET A 90 -15.35 3.09 41.56
N ARG A 91 -15.12 2.28 42.60
CA ARG A 91 -15.73 2.46 43.91
C ARG A 91 -15.22 3.79 44.45
N TYR A 92 -16.12 4.70 44.78
CA TYR A 92 -15.87 5.72 45.78
C TYR A 92 -16.90 5.52 46.88
N GLU A 93 -16.41 5.12 48.04
CA GLU A 93 -17.17 5.17 49.28
C GLU A 93 -17.33 6.63 49.70
N HIS A 94 -18.51 6.96 50.22
CA HIS A 94 -18.68 8.14 51.06
C HIS A 94 -19.80 7.92 52.08
#